data_AF-A0A0N0ARZ2-F1
#
_entry.id   AF-A0A0N0ARZ2-F1
#
_cell.length_a   1.000
_cell.length_b   1.000
_cell.length_c   1.000
_cell.angle_alpha   90.00
_cell.angle_beta   90.00
_cell.angle_gamma   90.00
#
_symmetry.space_group_name_H-M   'P 1'
#
loop_
_entity.id
_entity.type
_entity.pdbx_description
1 polymer ?
#
loop_
_entity_poly.entity_id
_entity_poly.type
_entity_poly.pdbx_seq_one_letter_code
_entity_poly.pdbx_strand_id
1 'polypeptide(L)'
;MTARIASLEAEIVGLRRAVQTRTVIGQATGLISAVQGCTPQEGFQLLVRMSQHHNVKLHTIALKLLDLSTELGPRQAVRAVHVSAEPDDGPVAVAEWPGVEVVNAARGLVAAYDAARHSGDDRPEVRRQLADQVESAGRLLAEKLTEVGWLAPDAGV
;
A
#
# COMPACT_ATOMS: atom_id res chain seq x y z
N MET A 1 4.24 -28.11 -25.07
CA MET A 1 3.35 -28.55 -23.98
C MET A 1 3.54 -27.72 -22.71
N THR A 2 4.78 -27.46 -22.28
CA THR A 2 5.13 -26.61 -21.12
C THR A 2 4.61 -25.16 -21.17
N ALA A 3 4.67 -24.49 -22.33
CA ALA A 3 4.20 -23.10 -22.46
C ALA A 3 2.68 -22.93 -22.19
N ARG A 4 1.87 -23.92 -22.58
CA ARG A 4 0.41 -23.91 -22.34
C ARG A 4 0.10 -24.11 -20.86
N ILE A 5 0.84 -24.99 -20.19
CA ILE A 5 0.71 -25.23 -18.75
C ILE A 5 1.07 -23.96 -17.98
N ALA A 6 2.23 -23.34 -18.28
CA ALA A 6 2.66 -22.09 -17.63
C ALA A 6 1.65 -20.94 -17.82
N SER A 7 1.06 -20.82 -19.02
CA SER A 7 0.02 -19.81 -19.28
C SER A 7 -1.25 -20.04 -18.45
N LEU A 8 -1.69 -21.28 -18.29
CA LEU A 8 -2.87 -21.62 -17.50
C LEU A 8 -2.60 -21.45 -16.00
N GLU A 9 -1.40 -21.78 -15.54
CA GLU A 9 -0.98 -21.53 -14.16
C GLU A 9 -0.98 -20.04 -13.83
N ALA A 10 -0.44 -19.19 -14.72
CA ALA A 10 -0.48 -17.75 -14.57
C ALA A 10 -1.91 -17.20 -14.55
N GLU A 11 -2.79 -17.73 -15.40
CA GLU A 11 -4.22 -17.35 -15.43
C GLU A 11 -4.93 -17.73 -14.12
N ILE A 12 -4.73 -18.96 -13.62
CA ILE A 12 -5.29 -19.41 -12.33
C ILE A 12 -4.80 -18.53 -11.18
N VAL A 13 -3.51 -18.19 -11.16
CA VAL A 13 -2.93 -17.29 -10.15
C VAL A 13 -3.57 -15.91 -10.23
N GLY A 14 -3.71 -15.36 -11.43
CA GLY A 14 -4.38 -14.07 -11.66
C GLY A 14 -5.83 -14.05 -11.16
N LEU A 15 -6.60 -15.09 -11.50
CA LEU A 15 -7.99 -15.23 -11.07
C LEU A 15 -8.11 -15.37 -9.55
N ARG A 16 -7.27 -16.21 -8.92
CA ARG A 16 -7.25 -16.35 -7.45
C ARG A 16 -6.95 -15.02 -6.76
N ARG A 17 -5.98 -14.27 -7.29
CA ARG A 17 -5.64 -12.94 -6.76
C ARG A 17 -6.80 -11.96 -6.92
N ALA A 18 -7.49 -11.98 -8.05
CA ALA A 18 -8.66 -11.13 -8.28
C ALA A 18 -9.81 -11.45 -7.30
N VAL A 19 -10.08 -12.73 -7.05
CA VAL A 19 -11.10 -13.17 -6.08
C VAL A 19 -10.73 -12.73 -4.67
N GLN A 20 -9.50 -12.99 -4.22
CA GLN A 20 -9.02 -12.55 -2.91
C GLN A 20 -9.16 -11.03 -2.74
N THR A 21 -8.75 -10.28 -3.77
CA THR A 21 -8.85 -8.82 -3.78
C THR A 21 -10.29 -8.36 -3.58
N ARG A 22 -11.23 -8.96 -4.31
CA ARG A 22 -12.65 -8.62 -4.21
C ARG A 22 -13.25 -8.98 -2.85
N THR A 23 -12.85 -10.11 -2.28
CA THR A 23 -13.30 -10.54 -0.94
C THR A 23 -12.89 -9.55 0.13
N VAL A 24 -11.61 -9.16 0.16
CA VAL A 24 -11.09 -8.22 1.15
C VAL A 24 -11.78 -6.85 1.06
N ILE A 25 -11.96 -6.34 -0.16
CA ILE A 25 -12.67 -5.08 -0.39
C ILE A 25 -14.13 -5.18 0.10
N GLY A 26 -14.79 -6.31 -0.17
CA GLY A 26 -16.16 -6.56 0.30
C GLY A 26 -16.27 -6.61 1.83
N GLN A 27 -15.32 -7.27 2.50
CA GLN A 27 -15.26 -7.33 3.96
C GLN A 27 -15.05 -5.95 4.59
N ALA A 28 -14.09 -5.18 4.08
CA ALA A 28 -13.85 -3.81 4.53
C ALA A 28 -15.08 -2.92 4.32
N THR A 29 -15.74 -3.07 3.16
CA THR A 29 -17.00 -2.36 2.85
C THR A 29 -18.08 -2.68 3.89
N GLY A 30 -18.31 -3.96 4.18
CA GLY A 30 -19.29 -4.38 5.19
C GLY A 30 -18.96 -3.87 6.59
N LEU A 31 -17.68 -3.87 6.96
CA LEU A 31 -17.21 -3.33 8.24
C LEU A 31 -17.49 -1.84 8.36
N ILE A 32 -17.19 -1.05 7.32
CA ILE A 32 -17.49 0.39 7.28
C ILE A 32 -19.00 0.62 7.40
N SER A 33 -19.80 -0.07 6.59
CA SER A 33 -21.26 0.07 6.60
C SER A 33 -21.87 -0.23 7.96
N ALA A 34 -21.39 -1.29 8.63
CA ALA A 34 -21.86 -1.65 9.97
C ALA A 34 -21.46 -0.61 11.03
N VAL A 35 -20.26 -0.04 10.94
CA VAL A 35 -19.76 0.97 11.88
C VAL A 35 -20.48 2.31 11.70
N GLN A 36 -20.66 2.76 10.46
CA GLN A 36 -21.21 4.06 10.11
C GLN A 36 -22.74 4.07 10.03
N GLY A 37 -23.39 2.90 10.05
CA GLY A 37 -24.84 2.77 9.88
C GLY A 37 -25.32 3.16 8.47
N CYS A 38 -24.50 2.91 7.45
CA CYS A 38 -24.79 3.26 6.06
C CYS A 38 -24.94 2.03 5.15
N THR A 39 -25.36 2.24 3.91
CA THR A 39 -25.48 1.17 2.91
C THR A 39 -24.11 0.63 2.49
N PRO A 40 -24.03 -0.60 1.96
CA PRO A 40 -22.79 -1.13 1.35
C PRO A 40 -22.22 -0.24 0.24
N GLN A 41 -23.09 0.40 -0.55
CA GLN A 41 -22.67 1.31 -1.61
C GLN A 41 -21.98 2.56 -1.04
N GLU A 42 -22.56 3.16 0.00
CA GLU A 42 -21.95 4.30 0.70
C GLU A 42 -20.65 3.92 1.43
N GLY A 43 -20.62 2.74 2.05
CA GLY A 43 -19.41 2.19 2.68
C GLY A 43 -18.27 1.98 1.68
N PHE A 44 -18.57 1.47 0.49
CA PHE A 44 -17.60 1.31 -0.58
C PHE A 44 -17.08 2.67 -1.08
N GLN A 45 -17.98 3.64 -1.27
CA GLN A 45 -17.57 4.99 -1.66
C GLN A 45 -16.69 5.67 -0.61
N LEU A 46 -16.96 5.44 0.67
CA LEU A 46 -16.09 5.93 1.75
C LEU A 46 -14.70 5.26 1.69
N LEU A 47 -14.64 3.95 1.44
CA LEU A 47 -13.38 3.23 1.25
C LEU A 47 -12.57 3.76 0.05
N VAL A 48 -13.24 4.11 -1.06
CA VAL A 48 -12.61 4.75 -2.22
C VAL A 48 -12.03 6.11 -1.85
N ARG A 49 -12.77 6.96 -1.13
CA ARG A 49 -12.26 8.26 -0.66
C ARG A 49 -11.05 8.09 0.25
N MET A 50 -11.11 7.14 1.19
CA MET A 50 -9.97 6.81 2.05
C MET A 50 -8.74 6.40 1.20
N SER A 51 -8.94 5.54 0.20
CA SER A 51 -7.87 5.06 -0.71
C SER A 51 -7.20 6.20 -1.47
N GLN A 52 -8.00 7.13 -2.02
CA GLN A 52 -7.52 8.29 -2.76
C GLN A 52 -6.79 9.25 -1.84
N HIS A 53 -7.36 9.54 -0.68
CA HIS A 53 -6.77 10.44 0.30
C HIS A 53 -5.40 9.93 0.76
N HIS A 54 -5.27 8.62 1.02
CA HIS A 54 -3.99 8.01 1.40
C HIS A 54 -3.08 7.72 0.19
N ASN A 55 -3.55 7.97 -1.04
CA ASN A 55 -2.87 7.63 -2.29
C ASN A 55 -2.33 6.19 -2.33
N VAL A 56 -3.11 5.23 -1.81
CA VAL A 56 -2.78 3.80 -1.83
C VAL A 56 -3.83 3.04 -2.63
N LYS A 57 -3.49 1.82 -3.05
CA LYS A 57 -4.45 0.93 -3.74
C LYS A 57 -5.62 0.57 -2.82
N LEU A 58 -6.82 0.51 -3.38
CA LEU A 58 -8.06 0.23 -2.65
C LEU A 58 -7.99 -1.07 -1.81
N HIS A 59 -7.42 -2.13 -2.39
CA HIS A 59 -7.21 -3.39 -1.69
C HIS A 59 -6.27 -3.27 -0.50
N THR A 60 -5.22 -2.45 -0.63
CA THR A 60 -4.22 -2.24 0.43
C THR A 60 -4.84 -1.53 1.62
N ILE A 61 -5.63 -0.48 1.39
CA ILE A 61 -6.32 0.20 2.50
C ILE A 61 -7.42 -0.65 3.11
N ALA A 62 -8.10 -1.48 2.31
CA ALA A 62 -9.07 -2.45 2.79
C ALA A 62 -8.42 -3.48 3.74
N LEU A 63 -7.26 -4.06 3.38
CA LEU A 63 -6.48 -4.92 4.27
C LEU A 63 -6.10 -4.19 5.56
N LYS A 64 -5.52 -2.98 5.43
CA LYS A 64 -5.08 -2.20 6.59
C LYS A 64 -6.22 -1.91 7.57
N LEU A 65 -7.40 -1.61 7.04
CA LEU A 65 -8.59 -1.38 7.86
C LEU A 65 -9.01 -2.66 8.62
N LEU A 66 -8.99 -3.81 7.95
CA LEU A 66 -9.31 -5.09 8.59
C LEU A 66 -8.28 -5.45 9.66
N ASP A 67 -6.99 -5.30 9.38
CA ASP A 67 -5.92 -5.54 10.35
C ASP A 67 -6.12 -4.67 11.60
N LEU A 68 -6.28 -3.35 11.43
CA LEU A 68 -6.55 -2.41 12.52
C LEU A 68 -7.84 -2.76 13.28
N SER A 69 -8.84 -3.34 12.61
CA SER A 69 -10.09 -3.73 13.27
C SER A 69 -9.93 -4.90 14.23
N THR A 70 -8.94 -5.77 13.98
CA THR A 70 -8.61 -6.87 14.90
C THR A 70 -7.83 -6.38 16.11
N GLU A 71 -6.99 -5.36 15.93
CA GLU A 71 -6.16 -4.77 16.99
C GLU A 71 -6.93 -3.78 17.88
N LEU A 72 -7.73 -2.89 17.27
CA LEU A 72 -8.34 -1.73 17.93
C LEU A 72 -9.86 -1.82 18.02
N GLY A 73 -10.47 -2.80 17.36
CA GLY A 73 -11.90 -2.92 17.17
C GLY A 73 -12.44 -2.12 15.97
N PRO A 74 -13.64 -2.46 15.45
CA PRO A 74 -14.15 -1.93 14.17
C PRO A 74 -14.31 -0.41 14.13
N ARG A 75 -14.87 0.18 15.20
CA ARG A 75 -15.14 1.63 15.23
C ARG A 75 -13.85 2.44 15.23
N GLN A 76 -12.87 2.02 16.02
CA GLN A 76 -11.60 2.73 16.15
C GLN A 76 -10.75 2.57 14.88
N ALA A 77 -10.81 1.42 14.22
CA ALA A 77 -10.15 1.19 12.93
C ALA A 77 -10.69 2.11 11.83
N VAL A 78 -12.03 2.18 11.67
CA VAL A 78 -12.67 3.09 10.71
C VAL A 78 -12.30 4.54 11.02
N ARG A 79 -12.32 4.95 12.30
CA ARG A 79 -11.92 6.29 12.70
C ARG A 79 -10.46 6.59 12.39
N ALA A 80 -9.53 5.68 12.68
CA ALA A 80 -8.10 5.88 12.42
C ALA A 80 -7.80 6.08 10.93
N VAL A 81 -8.46 5.29 10.07
CA VAL A 81 -8.33 5.42 8.62
C VAL A 81 -9.09 6.65 8.09
N HIS A 82 -10.19 7.06 8.73
CA HIS A 82 -10.98 8.20 8.28
C HIS A 82 -10.43 9.56 8.72
N VAL A 83 -9.91 9.70 9.94
CA VAL A 83 -9.44 10.99 10.52
C VAL A 83 -8.20 11.51 9.81
N SER A 84 -7.40 10.63 9.21
CA SER A 84 -6.35 11.07 8.29
C SER A 84 -6.95 11.80 7.08
N ALA A 85 -8.20 11.47 6.69
CA ALA A 85 -8.93 11.94 5.51
C ALA A 85 -9.92 13.10 5.77
N GLU A 86 -9.69 13.95 6.77
CA GLU A 86 -10.37 15.26 6.85
C GLU A 86 -10.21 16.01 5.49
N PRO A 87 -11.18 16.87 5.10
CA PRO A 87 -11.26 17.42 3.76
C PRO A 87 -10.13 18.43 3.53
N ASP A 88 -9.00 17.94 3.07
CA ASP A 88 -7.99 18.72 2.38
C ASP A 88 -8.54 19.09 0.98
N ASP A 89 -9.54 19.97 0.97
CA ASP A 89 -10.09 20.63 -0.23
C ASP A 89 -9.25 21.89 -0.57
N GLY A 90 -8.09 22.04 0.07
CA GLY A 90 -7.08 23.00 -0.33
C GLY A 90 -6.55 22.65 -1.71
N PRO A 91 -6.20 23.64 -2.55
CA PRO A 91 -5.46 23.34 -3.77
C PRO A 91 -4.16 22.65 -3.33
N VAL A 92 -4.08 21.33 -3.53
CA VAL A 92 -2.82 20.60 -3.44
C VAL A 92 -1.89 21.35 -4.38
N ALA A 93 -0.97 22.12 -3.80
CA ALA A 93 0.06 22.79 -4.57
C ALA A 93 0.66 21.69 -5.42
N VAL A 94 0.48 21.78 -6.74
CA VAL A 94 1.00 20.80 -7.68
C VAL A 94 2.50 21.00 -7.61
N ALA A 95 3.13 20.36 -6.63
CA ALA A 95 4.57 20.32 -6.48
C ALA A 95 5.07 19.73 -7.79
N GLU A 96 5.89 20.51 -8.49
CA GLU A 96 6.40 20.16 -9.81
C GLU A 96 7.00 18.76 -9.74
N TRP A 97 6.45 17.83 -10.52
CA TRP A 97 6.73 16.41 -10.37
C TRP A 97 8.24 16.15 -10.51
N PRO A 98 8.87 15.43 -9.57
CA PRO A 98 10.33 15.36 -9.42
C PRO A 98 11.01 14.49 -10.49
N GLY A 99 10.26 14.03 -11.48
CA GLY A 99 10.77 13.26 -12.60
C GLY A 99 10.78 11.75 -12.37
N VAL A 100 11.17 11.04 -13.42
CA VAL A 100 11.07 9.57 -13.53
C VAL A 100 12.00 8.84 -12.57
N GLU A 101 13.15 9.43 -12.22
CA GLU A 101 14.18 8.79 -11.39
C GLU A 101 13.73 8.61 -9.93
N VAL A 102 13.07 9.61 -9.35
CA VAL A 102 12.48 9.50 -7.99
C VAL A 102 11.43 8.38 -7.95
N VAL A 103 10.62 8.27 -9.01
CA VAL A 103 9.58 7.24 -9.11
C VAL A 103 10.19 5.84 -9.23
N ASN A 104 11.25 5.70 -10.03
CA ASN A 104 11.95 4.43 -10.20
C ASN A 104 12.61 3.99 -8.88
N ALA A 105 13.27 4.92 -8.18
CA ALA A 105 13.83 4.65 -6.85
C ALA A 105 12.74 4.25 -5.83
N ALA A 106 11.63 4.97 -5.79
CA ALA A 106 10.50 4.66 -4.92
C ALA A 106 9.90 3.27 -5.22
N ARG A 107 9.73 2.94 -6.51
CA ARG A 107 9.24 1.63 -6.94
C ARG A 107 10.22 0.52 -6.55
N GLY A 108 11.52 0.76 -6.66
CA GLY A 108 12.58 -0.15 -6.22
C GLY A 108 12.48 -0.45 -4.72
N LEU A 109 12.30 0.57 -3.89
CA LEU A 109 12.11 0.41 -2.45
C LEU A 109 10.86 -0.39 -2.11
N VAL A 110 9.72 -0.06 -2.72
CA VAL A 110 8.46 -0.81 -2.51
C VAL A 110 8.63 -2.28 -2.89
N ALA A 111 9.28 -2.57 -4.02
CA ALA A 111 9.53 -3.94 -4.46
C ALA A 111 10.44 -4.71 -3.48
N ALA A 112 11.51 -4.08 -2.98
CA ALA A 112 12.38 -4.67 -1.97
C ALA A 112 11.63 -4.96 -0.67
N TYR A 113 10.78 -4.04 -0.23
CA TYR A 113 9.95 -4.21 0.98
C TYR A 113 8.92 -5.33 0.82
N ASP A 114 8.22 -5.38 -0.33
CA ASP A 114 7.29 -6.47 -0.62
C ASP A 114 8.00 -7.82 -0.65
N ALA A 115 9.20 -7.91 -1.26
CA ALA A 115 9.99 -9.13 -1.26
C ALA A 115 10.40 -9.56 0.16
N ALA A 116 10.81 -8.61 1.01
CA ALA A 116 11.11 -8.87 2.42
C ALA A 116 9.88 -9.39 3.17
N ARG A 117 8.72 -8.74 3.00
CA ARG A 117 7.45 -9.09 3.67
C ARG A 117 6.94 -10.48 3.29
N HIS A 118 7.17 -10.93 2.06
CA HIS A 118 6.71 -12.25 1.59
C HIS A 118 7.76 -13.35 1.76
N SER A 119 8.96 -13.05 2.27
CA SER A 119 9.95 -14.08 2.60
C SER A 119 9.56 -14.79 3.90
N GLY A 120 9.29 -16.10 3.83
CA GLY A 120 9.08 -16.95 5.00
C GLY A 120 10.36 -17.16 5.80
N ASP A 121 10.24 -17.60 7.05
CA ASP A 121 11.29 -17.55 8.09
C ASP A 121 12.48 -18.53 7.91
N ASP A 122 12.57 -19.27 6.80
CA ASP A 122 13.43 -20.46 6.74
C ASP A 122 14.92 -20.20 6.48
N ARG A 123 15.37 -18.98 6.16
CA ARG A 123 16.81 -18.69 5.93
C ARG A 123 17.27 -17.31 6.45
N PRO A 124 18.13 -17.25 7.49
CA PRO A 124 18.58 -15.98 8.08
C PRO A 124 19.45 -15.14 7.13
N GLU A 125 20.17 -15.78 6.21
CA GLU A 125 20.97 -15.10 5.17
C GLU A 125 20.09 -14.34 4.18
N VAL A 126 18.99 -14.97 3.75
CA VAL A 126 18.03 -14.37 2.82
C VAL A 126 17.33 -13.17 3.45
N ARG A 127 16.96 -13.27 4.74
CA ARG A 127 16.43 -12.12 5.48
C ARG A 127 17.42 -10.96 5.57
N ARG A 128 18.70 -11.23 5.86
CA ARG A 128 19.74 -10.18 5.89
C ARG A 128 19.90 -9.52 4.53
N GLN A 129 20.00 -10.32 3.46
CA GLN A 129 20.11 -9.79 2.11
C GLN A 129 18.90 -8.94 1.71
N LEU A 130 17.67 -9.36 2.05
CA LEU A 130 16.46 -8.59 1.80
C LEU A 130 16.42 -7.30 2.62
N ALA A 131 16.89 -7.32 3.87
CA ALA A 131 17.03 -6.12 4.69
C ALA A 131 18.04 -5.13 4.09
N ASP A 132 19.22 -5.61 3.67
CA ASP A 132 20.25 -4.79 3.01
C ASP A 132 19.72 -4.19 1.68
N GLN A 133 18.90 -4.96 0.95
CA GLN A 133 18.23 -4.48 -0.27
C GLN A 133 17.23 -3.36 0.03
N VAL A 134 16.41 -3.50 1.09
CA VAL A 134 15.49 -2.44 1.52
C VAL A 134 16.26 -1.19 1.94
N GLU A 135 17.35 -1.34 2.70
CA GLU A 135 18.18 -0.22 3.15
C GLU A 135 18.85 0.51 1.98
N SER A 136 19.45 -0.22 1.04
CA SER A 136 20.09 0.35 -0.15
C SER A 136 19.08 1.07 -1.07
N ALA A 137 17.90 0.50 -1.28
CA ALA A 137 16.83 1.14 -2.05
C ALA A 137 16.30 2.40 -1.35
N GLY A 138 16.26 2.39 0.00
CA GLY A 138 15.91 3.56 0.81
C GLY A 138 16.90 4.70 0.64
N ARG A 139 18.21 4.41 0.73
CA ARG A 139 19.28 5.40 0.46
C ARG A 139 19.18 6.01 -0.94
N LEU A 140 18.97 5.19 -1.96
CA LEU A 140 18.84 5.67 -3.34
C LEU A 140 17.63 6.60 -3.50
N LEU A 141 16.49 6.27 -2.88
CA LEU A 141 15.32 7.16 -2.90
C LEU A 141 15.63 8.48 -2.19
N ALA A 142 16.29 8.44 -1.03
CA ALA A 142 16.67 9.65 -0.30
C ALA A 142 17.62 10.54 -1.12
N GLU A 143 18.61 9.95 -1.79
CA GLU A 143 19.50 10.65 -2.73
C GLU A 143 18.70 11.35 -3.84
N LYS A 144 17.81 10.62 -4.52
CA LYS A 144 17.00 11.19 -5.61
C LYS A 144 16.02 12.26 -5.14
N LEU A 145 15.45 12.12 -3.95
CA LEU A 145 14.62 13.16 -3.35
C LEU A 145 15.41 14.41 -2.95
N THR A 146 16.68 14.24 -2.57
CA THR A 146 17.58 15.37 -2.25
C THR A 146 18.00 16.11 -3.53
N GLU A 147 18.32 15.39 -4.60
CA GLU A 147 18.67 15.98 -5.92
C GLU A 147 17.57 16.92 -6.45
N VAL A 148 16.30 16.58 -6.23
CA VAL A 148 15.14 17.37 -6.66
C VAL A 148 14.69 18.40 -5.62
N GLY A 149 15.41 18.51 -4.49
CA GLY A 149 15.11 19.46 -3.41
C GLY A 149 13.85 19.13 -2.60
N TRP A 150 13.31 17.92 -2.70
CA TRP A 150 12.12 17.47 -1.95
C TRP A 150 12.45 16.86 -0.59
N LEU A 151 13.72 16.49 -0.37
CA LEU A 151 14.25 16.07 0.92
C LEU A 151 15.42 16.97 1.28
N ALA A 152 15.41 17.52 2.51
CA ALA A 152 16.57 18.24 3.01
C ALA A 152 17.73 17.26 3.18
N PRO A 153 18.96 17.62 2.79
CA PRO A 153 20.12 16.77 3.09
C PRO A 153 20.20 16.60 4.60
N ASP A 154 20.31 15.35 5.07
CA ASP A 154 20.47 15.04 6.49
C ASP A 154 21.56 15.94 7.08
N ALA A 155 21.17 16.88 7.94
CA ALA A 155 22.09 17.63 8.77
C ALA A 155 22.63 16.66 9.82
N GLY A 156 23.70 15.94 9.45
CA GLY A 156 24.32 14.92 10.27
C GLY A 156 24.62 15.42 11.68
N VAL A 157 24.23 14.59 12.66
CA VAL A 157 24.79 14.54 14.01
C VAL A 157 26.15 13.85 13.94
#